data_AF-A0A8J7EA11-F1
#
_entry.id   AF-A0A8J7EA11-F1
#
_cell.length_a   1.000
_cell.length_b   1.000
_cell.length_c   1.000
_cell.angle_alpha   90.00
_cell.angle_beta   90.00
_cell.angle_gamma   90.00
#
_symmetry.space_group_name_H-M   'P 1'
#
loop_
_entity.id
_entity.type
_entity.pdbx_description
1 polymer ?
#
loop_
_entity_poly.entity_id
_entity_poly.type
_entity_poly.pdbx_seq_one_letter_code
_entity_poly.pdbx_strand_id
1 'polypeptide(L)'
;MPDRDNWFGSALVYRPTVYEYCQLALQPTLDSGAAERMGEILRRAETEPLLNFLLEEADVMVARLQPSLSDEHLKQQQQRLRGAVDAVWIDQLLATCDRASH
;
A
#
# COMPACT_ATOMS: atom_id res chain seq x y z
N MET A 1 -1.05 -31.10 -15.96
CA MET A 1 -0.96 -29.65 -15.70
C MET A 1 -2.25 -29.03 -16.20
N PRO A 2 -2.97 -28.23 -15.41
CA PRO A 2 -4.16 -27.55 -15.90
C PRO A 2 -3.74 -26.51 -16.94
N ASP A 3 -4.58 -26.39 -17.97
CA ASP A 3 -4.33 -25.70 -19.22
C ASP A 3 -4.24 -24.18 -19.02
N ARG A 4 -3.15 -23.55 -19.45
CA ARG A 4 -2.91 -22.10 -19.27
C ARG A 4 -3.98 -21.24 -19.92
N ASP A 5 -4.61 -21.74 -20.98
CA ASP A 5 -5.64 -21.02 -21.73
C ASP A 5 -6.96 -20.92 -20.94
N ASN A 6 -7.21 -21.87 -20.04
CA ASN A 6 -8.40 -21.86 -19.19
C ASN A 6 -8.30 -20.81 -18.07
N TRP A 7 -7.08 -20.44 -17.68
CA TRP A 7 -6.81 -19.39 -16.69
C TRP A 7 -7.13 -18.00 -17.25
N PHE A 8 -6.69 -17.69 -18.48
CA PHE A 8 -6.97 -16.38 -19.09
C PHE A 8 -8.47 -16.12 -19.30
N GLY A 9 -9.23 -17.13 -19.73
CA GLY A 9 -10.69 -17.04 -19.83
C GLY A 9 -11.35 -16.78 -18.47
N SER A 10 -10.86 -17.43 -17.41
CA SER A 10 -11.35 -17.25 -16.04
C SER A 10 -10.96 -15.89 -15.44
N ALA A 11 -9.80 -15.34 -15.80
CA ALA A 11 -9.33 -14.04 -15.33
C ALA A 11 -10.17 -12.87 -15.90
N LEU A 12 -10.68 -13.02 -17.13
CA LEU A 12 -11.54 -12.00 -17.75
C LEU A 12 -12.84 -11.76 -16.98
N VAL A 13 -13.34 -12.77 -16.25
CA VAL A 13 -14.52 -12.64 -15.38
C VAL A 13 -14.28 -11.63 -14.26
N TYR A 14 -13.05 -11.53 -13.76
CA TYR A 14 -12.67 -10.61 -12.68
C TYR A 14 -12.33 -9.21 -13.17
N ARG A 15 -12.21 -8.99 -14.48
CA ARG A 15 -11.81 -7.70 -15.05
C ARG A 15 -12.64 -6.51 -14.52
N PRO A 16 -13.98 -6.58 -14.42
CA PRO A 16 -14.76 -5.47 -13.88
C PRO A 16 -14.45 -5.20 -12.40
N THR A 17 -14.31 -6.25 -11.60
CA THR A 17 -14.02 -6.17 -10.16
C THR A 17 -12.63 -5.62 -9.89
N VAL A 18 -11.62 -6.07 -10.63
CA VAL A 18 -10.24 -5.55 -10.52
C VAL A 18 -10.18 -4.08 -10.95
N TYR A 19 -10.90 -3.71 -12.01
CA TYR A 19 -10.94 -2.32 -12.46
C TYR A 19 -11.62 -1.40 -11.42
N GLU A 20 -12.74 -1.85 -10.85
CA GLU A 20 -13.43 -1.14 -9.77
C GLU A 20 -12.52 -0.98 -8.53
N TYR A 21 -11.82 -2.05 -8.15
CA TYR A 21 -10.82 -2.00 -7.08
C TYR A 21 -9.74 -0.93 -7.34
N CYS A 22 -9.15 -0.92 -8.54
CA CYS A 22 -8.14 0.08 -8.91
C CYS A 22 -8.70 1.51 -8.81
N GLN A 23 -9.93 1.74 -9.25
CA GLN A 23 -10.57 3.05 -9.17
C GLN A 23 -10.74 3.50 -7.72
N LEU A 24 -11.20 2.61 -6.84
CA LEU A 24 -11.32 2.88 -5.41
C LEU A 24 -9.94 3.14 -4.79
N ALA A 25 -8.93 2.33 -5.10
CA ALA A 25 -7.58 2.43 -4.54
C ALA A 25 -6.83 3.70 -4.98
N LEU A 26 -7.23 4.29 -6.10
CA LEU A 26 -6.71 5.57 -6.59
C LEU A 26 -7.42 6.79 -5.98
N GLN A 27 -8.53 6.60 -5.25
CA GLN A 27 -9.19 7.72 -4.58
C GLN A 27 -8.35 8.19 -3.38
N PRO A 28 -8.10 9.51 -3.21
CA PRO A 28 -7.32 10.02 -2.09
C PRO A 28 -8.00 9.80 -0.74
N THR A 29 -9.33 9.71 -0.73
CA THR A 29 -10.16 9.42 0.43
C THR A 29 -11.35 8.59 -0.02
N LEU A 30 -11.70 7.56 0.75
CA LEU A 30 -12.91 6.77 0.54
C LEU A 30 -14.03 7.29 1.44
N ASP A 31 -15.22 7.51 0.88
CA ASP A 31 -16.42 7.68 1.68
C ASP A 31 -16.91 6.33 2.24
N SER A 32 -17.94 6.32 3.08
CA SER A 32 -18.43 5.09 3.71
C SER A 32 -18.88 4.04 2.69
N GLY A 33 -19.56 4.44 1.61
CA GLY A 33 -20.04 3.51 0.58
C GLY A 33 -18.89 2.93 -0.23
N ALA A 34 -17.90 3.75 -0.58
CA ALA A 34 -16.70 3.34 -1.28
C ALA A 34 -15.83 2.39 -0.43
N ALA A 35 -15.71 2.67 0.87
CA ALA A 35 -15.00 1.81 1.81
C ALA A 35 -15.70 0.46 2.01
N GLU A 36 -17.03 0.45 2.16
CA GLU A 36 -17.82 -0.79 2.24
C GLU A 36 -17.67 -1.62 0.95
N ARG A 37 -17.73 -0.97 -0.21
CA ARG A 37 -17.56 -1.64 -1.50
C ARG A 37 -16.16 -2.24 -1.66
N MET A 38 -15.13 -1.50 -1.26
CA MET A 38 -13.75 -1.98 -1.24
C MET A 38 -13.62 -3.21 -0.33
N GLY A 39 -14.21 -3.15 0.87
CA GLY A 39 -14.22 -4.26 1.83
C GLY A 39 -14.89 -5.52 1.27
N GLU A 40 -15.99 -5.38 0.53
CA GLU A 40 -16.66 -6.51 -0.11
C GLU A 40 -15.77 -7.17 -1.18
N ILE A 41 -15.06 -6.38 -1.98
CA ILE A 41 -14.13 -6.89 -2.99
C ILE A 41 -12.99 -7.68 -2.33
N LEU A 42 -12.41 -7.14 -1.27
CA LEU A 42 -11.33 -7.78 -0.52
C LEU A 42 -11.79 -9.08 0.16
N ARG A 43 -12.96 -9.06 0.83
CA ARG A 43 -13.55 -10.24 1.46
C ARG A 43 -13.81 -11.36 0.46
N ARG A 44 -14.23 -11.01 -0.76
CA ARG A 44 -14.43 -11.99 -1.82
C ARG A 44 -13.10 -12.63 -2.25
N ALA A 45 -12.04 -11.82 -2.35
CA ALA A 45 -10.70 -12.28 -2.72
C ALA A 45 -10.14 -13.33 -1.74
N GLU A 46 -10.46 -13.24 -0.43
CA GLU A 46 -10.05 -14.24 0.58
C GLU A 46 -10.48 -15.68 0.22
N THR A 47 -11.61 -15.82 -0.48
CA THR A 47 -12.17 -17.12 -0.88
C THR A 47 -11.93 -17.48 -2.34
N GLU A 48 -11.41 -16.53 -3.13
CA GLU A 48 -11.23 -16.65 -4.58
C GLU A 48 -9.75 -16.38 -4.95
N PRO A 49 -8.88 -17.40 -4.97
CA PRO A 49 -7.43 -17.23 -5.10
C PRO A 49 -6.97 -16.47 -6.35
N LEU A 50 -7.67 -16.65 -7.47
CA LEU A 50 -7.39 -15.92 -8.71
C LEU A 50 -7.70 -14.42 -8.56
N LEU A 51 -8.81 -14.08 -7.90
CA LEU A 51 -9.13 -12.68 -7.64
C LEU A 51 -8.07 -12.05 -6.72
N ASN A 52 -7.69 -12.73 -5.64
CA ASN A 52 -6.63 -12.25 -4.74
C ASN A 52 -5.33 -11.94 -5.47
N PHE A 53 -4.85 -12.87 -6.29
CA PHE A 53 -3.64 -12.65 -7.09
C PHE A 53 -3.76 -11.42 -8.01
N LEU A 54 -4.91 -11.24 -8.67
CA LEU A 54 -5.12 -10.09 -9.55
C LEU A 54 -5.19 -8.75 -8.79
N LEU A 55 -5.70 -8.75 -7.55
CA LEU A 55 -5.72 -7.56 -6.70
C LEU A 55 -4.31 -7.20 -6.21
N GLU A 56 -3.48 -8.19 -5.85
CA GLU A 56 -2.07 -7.96 -5.49
C GLU A 56 -1.29 -7.32 -6.66
N GLU A 57 -1.47 -7.81 -7.88
CA GLU A 57 -0.87 -7.20 -9.07
C GLU A 57 -1.41 -5.78 -9.33
N ALA A 58 -2.71 -5.57 -9.11
CA ALA A 58 -3.34 -4.26 -9.21
C ALA A 58 -2.77 -3.27 -8.20
N ASP A 59 -2.51 -3.68 -6.95
CA ASP A 59 -1.91 -2.84 -5.92
C ASP A 59 -0.51 -2.36 -6.33
N VAL A 60 0.32 -3.25 -6.90
CA VAL A 60 1.63 -2.89 -7.42
C VAL A 60 1.53 -1.84 -8.52
N MET A 61 0.52 -1.96 -9.40
CA MET A 61 0.28 -0.98 -10.46
C MET A 61 -0.24 0.36 -9.91
N VAL A 62 -1.22 0.33 -9.01
CA VAL A 62 -1.80 1.52 -8.38
C VAL A 62 -0.72 2.29 -7.61
N ALA A 63 0.12 1.60 -6.85
CA ALA A 63 1.22 2.22 -6.11
C ALA A 63 2.22 2.94 -7.04
N ARG A 64 2.46 2.42 -8.25
CA ARG A 64 3.30 3.07 -9.27
C ARG A 64 2.63 4.28 -9.91
N LEU A 65 1.30 4.31 -9.97
CA LEU A 65 0.52 5.37 -10.59
C LEU A 65 0.25 6.55 -9.65
N GLN A 66 0.41 6.36 -8.34
CA GLN A 66 0.29 7.46 -7.38
C GLN A 66 1.47 8.45 -7.51
N PRO A 67 1.22 9.75 -7.73
CA PRO A 67 2.27 10.77 -7.90
C PRO A 67 3.19 10.95 -6.67
N SER A 68 2.80 10.42 -5.51
CA SER A 68 3.39 10.63 -4.19
C SER A 68 4.58 9.72 -3.84
N LEU A 69 5.00 8.84 -4.75
CA LEU A 69 6.30 8.17 -4.67
C LEU A 69 7.23 8.65 -5.79
N SER A 70 7.26 9.96 -6.05
CA SER A 70 8.47 10.50 -6.69
C SER A 70 9.64 10.20 -5.76
N ASP A 71 10.74 9.68 -6.30
CA ASP A 71 11.98 9.42 -5.53
C ASP A 71 12.38 10.64 -4.69
N GLU A 72 12.06 11.85 -5.16
CA GLU A 72 12.23 13.12 -4.46
C GLU A 72 11.44 13.19 -3.14
N HIS A 73 10.14 12.90 -3.16
CA HIS A 73 9.30 12.92 -1.95
C HIS A 73 9.70 11.83 -0.96
N LEU A 74 10.06 10.64 -1.46
CA LEU A 74 10.55 9.54 -0.65
C LEU A 74 11.88 9.92 0.05
N LYS A 75 12.82 10.53 -0.68
CA LYS A 75 14.09 11.03 -0.13
C LYS A 75 13.86 12.14 0.89
N GLN A 76 12.94 13.07 0.63
CA GLN A 76 12.60 14.12 1.58
C GLN A 76 12.01 13.56 2.88
N GLN A 77 11.10 12.59 2.78
CA GLN A 77 10.54 11.93 3.98
C GLN A 77 11.61 11.14 4.74
N GLN A 78 12.50 10.41 4.05
CA GLN A 78 13.62 9.73 4.68
C GLN A 78 14.59 10.70 5.37
N GLN A 79 14.89 11.85 4.76
CA GLN A 79 15.73 12.87 5.39
C GLN A 79 15.08 13.47 6.63
N ARG A 80 13.76 13.74 6.59
CA ARG A 80 13.02 14.25 7.76
C ARG A 80 13.00 13.24 8.91
N LEU A 81 12.76 11.96 8.59
CA LEU A 81 12.81 10.88 9.59
C LEU A 81 14.21 10.73 10.18
N ARG A 82 15.25 10.77 9.33
CA ARG A 82 16.64 10.68 9.79
C ARG A 82 17.01 11.84 10.72
N GLY A 83 16.64 13.07 10.37
CA GLY A 83 16.85 14.23 11.24
C GLY A 83 16.10 14.12 12.58
N ALA A 84 14.88 13.59 12.59
CA ALA A 84 14.13 13.37 13.81
C ALA A 84 14.76 12.29 14.71
N VAL A 85 15.26 11.20 14.11
CA VAL A 85 15.97 10.14 14.84
C VAL A 85 17.27 10.68 15.43
N ASP A 86 18.05 11.42 14.65
CA ASP A 86 19.32 12.01 15.11
C ASP A 86 19.08 13.00 16.26
N ALA A 87 18.03 13.83 16.18
CA ALA A 87 17.66 14.75 17.26
C ALA A 87 17.25 14.03 18.54
N VAL A 88 16.39 13.01 18.44
CA VAL A 88 15.98 12.18 19.59
C VAL A 88 17.18 11.47 20.21
N TRP A 89 18.13 11.03 19.38
CA TRP A 89 19.33 10.36 19.87
C TRP A 89 20.28 11.34 20.57
N ILE A 90 20.47 12.55 20.04
CA ILE A 90 21.25 13.61 20.68
C ILE A 90 20.64 14.00 22.03
N ASP A 91 19.31 14.17 22.09
CA ASP A 91 18.60 14.50 23.34
C ASP A 91 18.77 13.40 24.39
N GLN A 92 18.72 12.13 23.98
CA GLN A 92 18.97 11.00 24.88
C GLN A 92 20.43 10.97 25.36
N LEU A 93 21.40 11.24 24.47
CA LEU A 93 22.82 11.30 24.80
C LEU A 93 23.12 12.41 25.82
N LEU A 94 22.56 13.60 25.60
CA LEU A 94 22.68 14.73 26.53
C LEU A 94 22.02 14.40 27.89
N ALA A 95 20.82 13.81 27.87
CA ALA A 95 20.13 13.39 29.09
C ALA A 95 20.84 12.26 29.86
N THR A 96 21.68 11.45 29.20
CA THR A 96 22.56 10.47 29.86
C THR A 96 23.85 11.09 30.39
N CYS A 97 24.43 12.09 29.69
CA CYS A 97 25.60 12.81 30.16
C CYS A 97 25.30 13.67 31.40
N ASP A 98 24.14 14.32 31.46
CA ASP A 98 23.69 15.08 32.64
C ASP A 98 23.50 14.17 33.86
N ARG A 99 23.06 12.92 33.66
CA ARG A 99 22.91 11.93 34.74
C ARG A 99 24.23 11.31 35.21
N ALA A 100 25.28 11.36 34.41
CA ALA A 100 26.61 10.86 34.77
C ALA A 100 27.48 11.92 35.50
N SER A 101 26.99 13.16 35.59
CA SER A 101 27.69 14.31 36.19
C SER A 101 27.21 14.65 37.62
N HIS A 102 26.37 13.78 38.21
CA HIS A 102 25.87 13.81 39.59
C HIS A 102 26.22 12.51 40.30
#